data_AF-D3S3B0-F1
#
_entry.id   AF-D3S3B0-F1
#
_cell.length_a   1.000
_cell.length_b   1.000
_cell.length_c   1.000
_cell.angle_alpha   90.00
_cell.angle_beta   90.00
_cell.angle_gamma   90.00
#
_symmetry.space_group_name_H-M   'P 1'
#
loop_
_entity.id
_entity.type
_entity.pdbx_description
1 polymer ?
#
loop_
_entity_poly.entity_id
_entity_poly.type
_entity_poly.pdbx_seq_one_letter_code
_entity_poly.pdbx_strand_id
1 'polypeptide(L)'
;MVEGTAIFTRKCCRTMTTKFGRVTVYMAHDEHMGKCLFEDGFVTPNMPKLHYAIDFSVRDDTLILKDSLSPKAREFQGGEAYVFEKRDGFNLLFYMYRGEVIPKTRMKPMATGKTAQVVTLPGFPREEVEELVRDGYIPIMEVWGTKIEELDIMHGPVNYRAVQEREGLPELNAEIIAIMRAESGERASNNSGNNNSGGSFSKDTLTLASSNSIYCYEFLPPDVMMETAESYGLKTAPLHDVVELSPENVKELMSWAEKVNEREVILEGFVAHCSIGTGYGMFKIKPYSIMAKDVITSKTIPRERIELEISKILLETDVEEIARNPGLYIEQLNDYLGEDFKLTKEMRKKARRVFAETIARELLRKNPDLTPEAAGRCGIHGMFIGFLRKQRGLAGVRAETGDKGLF
;
A
#
# COMPACT_ATOMS: atom_id res chain seq x y z
N MET A 1 -23.47 -8.77 14.72
CA MET A 1 -22.30 -9.03 15.59
C MET A 1 -21.38 -7.82 15.46
N VAL A 2 -20.87 -7.29 16.57
CA VAL A 2 -20.05 -6.07 16.57
C VAL A 2 -18.59 -6.48 16.33
N GLU A 3 -18.14 -6.42 15.08
CA GLU A 3 -16.82 -6.90 14.62
C GLU A 3 -15.62 -5.96 14.91
N GLY A 4 -15.81 -4.87 15.66
CA GLY A 4 -14.85 -3.76 15.69
C GLY A 4 -13.53 -3.97 16.44
N THR A 5 -13.43 -4.93 17.37
CA THR A 5 -12.32 -4.92 18.37
C THR A 5 -11.50 -6.21 18.44
N ALA A 6 -11.85 -7.25 17.68
CA ALA A 6 -11.22 -8.57 17.74
C ALA A 6 -10.01 -8.76 16.81
N ILE A 7 -9.70 -7.78 15.95
CA ILE A 7 -8.71 -7.94 14.88
C ILE A 7 -7.26 -7.88 15.44
N PHE A 8 -6.99 -7.05 16.45
CA PHE A 8 -5.64 -6.79 16.94
C PHE A 8 -5.14 -7.87 17.92
N THR A 9 -4.79 -9.05 17.40
CA THR A 9 -4.08 -10.08 18.18
C THR A 9 -2.56 -9.83 18.18
N ARG A 10 -1.89 -9.99 19.34
CA ARG A 10 -0.46 -9.65 19.50
C ARG A 10 0.48 -10.29 18.47
N LYS A 11 0.14 -11.47 17.95
CA LYS A 11 0.98 -12.21 16.99
C LYS A 11 1.04 -11.57 15.61
N CYS A 12 0.07 -10.74 15.26
CA CYS A 12 -0.06 -10.14 13.93
C CYS A 12 -0.05 -8.60 14.00
N CYS A 13 0.54 -8.01 15.04
CA CYS A 13 0.54 -6.57 15.23
C CYS A 13 1.95 -6.01 15.40
N ARG A 14 2.19 -4.83 14.85
CA ARG A 14 3.42 -4.04 15.04
C ARG A 14 3.07 -2.74 15.74
N THR A 15 3.77 -2.40 16.81
CA THR A 15 3.62 -1.08 17.46
C THR A 15 4.70 -0.14 16.94
N MET A 16 4.32 1.10 16.63
CA MET A 16 5.22 2.18 16.25
C MET A 16 4.86 3.46 17.02
N THR A 17 5.81 4.38 17.11
CA THR A 17 5.57 5.70 17.71
C THR A 17 5.48 6.73 16.59
N THR A 18 4.45 7.58 16.66
CA THR A 18 4.22 8.69 15.74
C THR A 18 4.22 10.00 16.52
N LYS A 19 4.06 11.13 15.84
CA LYS A 19 3.84 12.43 16.51
C LYS A 19 2.58 12.45 17.38
N PHE A 20 1.66 11.50 17.18
CA PHE A 20 0.41 11.36 17.92
C PHE A 20 0.46 10.31 19.05
N GLY A 21 1.64 9.78 19.36
CA GLY A 21 1.81 8.73 20.37
C GLY A 21 1.95 7.35 19.74
N ARG A 22 1.67 6.31 20.54
CA ARG A 22 1.85 4.92 20.09
C ARG A 22 0.68 4.48 19.23
N VAL A 23 0.99 3.75 18.17
CA VAL A 23 0.00 3.21 17.23
C VAL A 23 0.30 1.74 16.99
N THR A 24 -0.73 0.90 17.09
CA THR A 24 -0.65 -0.53 16.76
C THR A 24 -1.18 -0.76 15.36
N VAL A 25 -0.37 -1.31 14.47
CA VAL A 25 -0.70 -1.64 13.09
C VAL A 25 -0.95 -3.13 12.96
N TYR A 26 -2.07 -3.50 12.33
CA TYR A 26 -2.39 -4.89 12.02
C TYR A 26 -1.65 -5.34 10.75
N MET A 27 -0.99 -6.49 10.84
CA MET A 27 -0.03 -6.98 9.84
C MET A 27 -0.44 -8.34 9.22
N ALA A 28 -1.58 -8.93 9.61
CA ALA A 28 -2.00 -10.17 8.96
C ALA A 28 -2.39 -9.90 7.50
N HIS A 29 -2.06 -10.83 6.59
CA HIS A 29 -2.29 -10.70 5.16
C HIS A 29 -3.75 -10.98 4.76
N ASP A 30 -4.68 -10.24 5.34
CA ASP A 30 -6.11 -10.26 5.02
C ASP A 30 -6.59 -8.86 4.61
N GLU A 31 -7.91 -8.65 4.58
CA GLU A 31 -8.55 -7.37 4.23
C GLU A 31 -8.34 -6.26 5.26
N HIS A 32 -7.89 -6.58 6.47
CA HIS A 32 -7.59 -5.61 7.53
C HIS A 32 -6.12 -5.23 7.61
N MET A 33 -5.25 -5.84 6.79
CA MET A 33 -3.82 -5.52 6.74
C MET A 33 -3.58 -4.01 6.59
N GLY A 34 -2.86 -3.40 7.54
CA GLY A 34 -2.56 -1.97 7.54
C GLY A 34 -3.53 -1.10 8.35
N LYS A 35 -4.60 -1.69 8.91
CA LYS A 35 -5.49 -1.01 9.86
C LYS A 35 -4.71 -0.64 11.13
N CYS A 36 -4.86 0.59 11.60
CA CYS A 36 -4.09 1.11 12.73
C CYS A 36 -5.02 1.47 13.89
N LEU A 37 -4.59 1.18 15.12
CA LEU A 37 -5.27 1.50 16.37
C LEU A 37 -4.41 2.47 17.19
N PHE A 38 -4.95 3.65 17.48
CA PHE A 38 -4.33 4.66 18.34
C PHE A 38 -4.66 4.41 19.81
N GLU A 39 -3.87 5.02 20.71
CA GLU A 39 -4.04 4.89 22.16
C GLU A 39 -5.39 5.40 22.67
N ASP A 40 -6.02 6.35 21.98
CA ASP A 40 -7.36 6.86 22.30
C ASP A 40 -8.51 6.01 21.72
N GLY A 41 -8.20 4.87 21.12
CA GLY A 41 -9.19 3.96 20.54
C GLY A 41 -9.57 4.29 19.10
N PHE A 42 -9.04 5.36 18.49
CA PHE A 42 -9.28 5.65 17.09
C PHE A 42 -8.71 4.55 16.19
N VAL A 43 -9.53 4.09 15.23
CA VAL A 43 -9.13 3.09 14.25
C VAL A 43 -9.12 3.72 12.87
N THR A 44 -7.97 3.69 12.19
CA THR A 44 -7.87 4.29 10.85
C THR A 44 -8.74 3.55 9.84
N PRO A 45 -9.20 4.26 8.79
CA PRO A 45 -9.62 3.57 7.58
C PRO A 45 -8.45 2.78 6.98
N ASN A 46 -8.78 1.85 6.09
CA ASN A 46 -7.78 1.02 5.42
C ASN A 46 -7.95 1.09 3.90
N MET A 47 -6.84 0.98 3.18
CA MET A 47 -6.87 0.86 1.73
C MET A 47 -7.40 -0.54 1.35
N PRO A 48 -8.19 -0.66 0.28
CA PRO A 48 -8.72 -1.95 -0.15
C PRO A 48 -7.61 -2.86 -0.67
N LYS A 49 -7.61 -4.14 -0.26
CA LYS A 49 -6.75 -5.16 -0.88
C LYS A 49 -7.46 -5.72 -2.10
N LEU A 50 -6.92 -5.45 -3.30
CA LEU A 50 -7.53 -5.90 -4.56
C LEU A 50 -7.16 -7.36 -4.84
N HIS A 51 -8.19 -8.20 -4.93
CA HIS A 51 -8.05 -9.58 -5.41
C HIS A 51 -8.18 -9.62 -6.93
N TYR A 52 -7.58 -10.62 -7.58
CA TYR A 52 -7.81 -10.85 -9.01
C TYR A 52 -9.29 -11.19 -9.24
N ALA A 53 -9.89 -10.63 -10.30
CA ALA A 53 -11.27 -10.96 -10.68
C ALA A 53 -11.38 -12.39 -11.23
N ILE A 54 -10.40 -12.83 -12.03
CA ILE A 54 -10.34 -14.17 -12.61
C ILE A 54 -9.61 -15.15 -11.69
N ASP A 55 -10.08 -16.41 -11.64
CA ASP A 55 -9.35 -17.49 -10.99
C ASP A 55 -8.24 -18.01 -11.92
N PHE A 56 -7.14 -18.47 -11.33
CA PHE A 56 -5.99 -18.99 -12.06
C PHE A 56 -5.29 -20.07 -11.25
N SER A 57 -4.34 -20.73 -11.90
CA SER A 57 -3.38 -21.62 -11.25
C SER A 57 -2.00 -21.42 -11.87
N VAL A 58 -0.97 -21.83 -11.15
CA VAL A 58 0.40 -21.83 -11.65
C VAL A 58 0.87 -23.27 -11.70
N ARG A 59 1.26 -23.72 -12.90
CA ARG A 59 1.82 -25.07 -13.11
C ARG A 59 3.08 -24.94 -13.95
N ASP A 60 4.19 -25.49 -13.45
CA ASP A 60 5.48 -25.48 -14.16
C ASP A 60 5.89 -24.08 -14.65
N ASP A 61 5.82 -23.09 -13.74
CA ASP A 61 6.08 -21.66 -13.99
C ASP A 61 5.18 -21.01 -15.07
N THR A 62 4.09 -21.68 -15.46
CA THR A 62 3.12 -21.19 -16.42
C THR A 62 1.82 -20.80 -15.72
N LEU A 63 1.38 -19.56 -15.95
CA LEU A 63 0.08 -19.08 -15.49
C LEU A 63 -1.03 -19.69 -16.36
N ILE A 64 -1.99 -20.36 -15.73
CA ILE A 64 -3.17 -20.95 -16.39
C ILE A 64 -4.41 -20.26 -15.85
N LEU A 65 -5.05 -19.45 -16.70
CA LEU A 65 -6.34 -18.84 -16.40
C LEU A 65 -7.43 -19.92 -16.38
N LYS A 66 -8.37 -19.81 -15.45
CA LYS A 66 -9.55 -20.68 -15.39
C LYS A 66 -10.76 -19.99 -16.03
N ASP A 67 -11.75 -20.78 -16.41
CA ASP A 67 -13.04 -20.30 -16.91
C ASP A 67 -14.00 -19.97 -15.75
N SER A 68 -13.51 -19.24 -14.76
CA SER A 68 -14.28 -18.89 -13.57
C SER A 68 -13.72 -17.65 -12.89
N LEU A 69 -14.59 -16.85 -12.27
CA LEU A 69 -14.18 -15.79 -11.37
C LEU A 69 -13.46 -16.36 -10.14
N SER A 70 -12.62 -15.55 -9.51
CA SER A 70 -11.99 -15.88 -8.23
C SER A 70 -13.07 -16.07 -7.14
N PRO A 71 -12.80 -16.83 -6.07
CA PRO A 71 -13.81 -17.12 -5.05
C PRO A 71 -14.53 -15.87 -4.50
N LYS A 72 -13.79 -14.78 -4.24
CA LYS A 72 -14.36 -13.52 -3.73
C LYS A 72 -15.12 -12.74 -4.81
N ALA A 73 -14.68 -12.80 -6.07
CA ALA A 73 -15.37 -12.16 -7.18
C ALA A 73 -16.69 -12.86 -7.54
N ARG A 74 -16.83 -14.17 -7.29
CA ARG A 74 -18.08 -14.91 -7.53
C ARG A 74 -19.25 -14.42 -6.70
N GLU A 75 -18.99 -13.82 -5.54
CA GLU A 75 -20.03 -13.21 -4.70
C GLU A 75 -20.75 -12.05 -5.41
N PHE A 76 -20.09 -11.49 -6.44
CA PHE A 76 -20.57 -10.36 -7.24
C PHE A 76 -20.95 -10.78 -8.68
N GLN A 77 -20.95 -12.08 -8.98
CA GLN A 77 -21.22 -12.57 -10.34
C GLN A 77 -22.64 -12.19 -10.79
N GLY A 78 -22.75 -11.70 -12.03
CA GLY A 78 -24.02 -11.24 -12.60
C GLY A 78 -24.45 -9.84 -12.14
N GLY A 79 -23.69 -9.22 -11.24
CA GLY A 79 -23.88 -7.83 -10.83
C GLY A 79 -23.22 -6.85 -11.80
N GLU A 80 -23.63 -5.58 -11.72
CA GLU A 80 -23.01 -4.48 -12.45
C GLU A 80 -21.64 -4.14 -11.85
N ALA A 81 -20.66 -3.93 -12.72
CA ALA A 81 -19.31 -3.55 -12.37
C ALA A 81 -18.87 -2.31 -13.16
N TYR A 82 -18.53 -1.24 -12.44
CA TYR A 82 -17.90 -0.04 -13.01
C TYR A 82 -16.41 -0.32 -13.16
N VAL A 83 -15.91 -0.29 -14.39
CA VAL A 83 -14.54 -0.69 -14.73
C VAL A 83 -13.70 0.55 -14.93
N PHE A 84 -12.79 0.82 -14.01
CA PHE A 84 -11.86 1.95 -14.08
C PHE A 84 -10.49 1.49 -14.59
N GLU A 85 -9.80 2.32 -15.37
CA GLU A 85 -8.42 2.07 -15.75
C GLU A 85 -7.52 1.99 -14.51
N LYS A 86 -6.73 0.92 -14.42
CA LYS A 86 -5.79 0.74 -13.32
C LYS A 86 -4.48 1.46 -13.66
N ARG A 87 -4.22 2.56 -12.97
CA ARG A 87 -2.91 3.22 -13.00
C ARG A 87 -1.90 2.44 -12.16
N ASP A 88 -0.64 2.55 -12.56
CA ASP A 88 0.50 1.81 -12.02
C ASP A 88 1.38 2.75 -11.20
N GLY A 89 0.86 3.27 -10.10
CA GLY A 89 1.54 4.20 -9.21
C GLY A 89 1.60 3.67 -7.79
N PHE A 90 1.31 4.55 -6.83
CA PHE A 90 1.13 4.15 -5.44
C PHE A 90 -0.14 4.73 -4.84
N ASN A 91 -0.80 3.90 -4.01
CA ASN A 91 -2.00 4.32 -3.30
C ASN A 91 -1.68 5.30 -2.17
N LEU A 92 -2.57 6.28 -1.99
CA LEU A 92 -2.56 7.26 -0.91
C LEU A 92 -3.98 7.39 -0.35
N LEU A 93 -4.14 7.31 0.96
CA LEU A 93 -5.42 7.51 1.63
C LEU A 93 -5.30 8.72 2.55
N PHE A 94 -6.33 9.55 2.64
CA PHE A 94 -6.33 10.68 3.58
C PHE A 94 -7.45 10.52 4.61
N TYR A 95 -7.16 10.85 5.86
CA TYR A 95 -8.16 10.80 6.94
C TYR A 95 -7.96 11.94 7.95
N MET A 96 -9.04 12.33 8.63
CA MET A 96 -9.01 13.32 9.70
C MET A 96 -8.62 12.66 11.02
N TYR A 97 -7.64 13.22 11.73
CA TYR A 97 -7.34 12.82 13.10
C TYR A 97 -6.78 14.00 13.90
N ARG A 98 -7.40 14.27 15.07
CA ARG A 98 -7.06 15.40 15.96
C ARG A 98 -6.97 16.76 15.24
N GLY A 99 -7.89 17.01 14.31
CA GLY A 99 -7.96 18.26 13.56
C GLY A 99 -6.96 18.38 12.41
N GLU A 100 -6.19 17.34 12.12
CA GLU A 100 -5.24 17.30 11.01
C GLU A 100 -5.66 16.28 9.94
N VAL A 101 -5.46 16.64 8.67
CA VAL A 101 -5.60 15.73 7.53
C VAL A 101 -4.30 14.95 7.37
N ILE A 102 -4.38 13.63 7.51
CA ILE A 102 -3.22 12.75 7.57
C ILE A 102 -3.13 11.91 6.29
N PRO A 103 -2.05 12.03 5.48
CA PRO A 103 -1.77 11.09 4.43
C PRO A 103 -1.33 9.76 5.05
N LYS A 104 -1.96 8.68 4.61
CA LYS A 104 -1.75 7.29 5.04
C LYS A 104 -1.30 6.46 3.85
N THR A 105 -0.35 5.57 4.07
CA THR A 105 -0.03 4.48 3.13
C THR A 105 -0.63 3.17 3.64
N ARG A 106 -0.39 2.04 2.96
CA ARG A 106 -0.94 0.75 3.40
C ARG A 106 -0.50 0.41 4.82
N MET A 107 0.81 0.41 5.09
CA MET A 107 1.36 -0.14 6.35
C MET A 107 1.76 0.91 7.38
N LYS A 108 1.62 2.20 7.06
CA LYS A 108 1.90 3.28 8.00
C LYS A 108 0.63 4.10 8.31
N PRO A 109 0.41 4.48 9.59
CA PRO A 109 -0.68 5.36 9.96
C PRO A 109 -0.47 6.79 9.44
N MET A 110 0.76 7.18 9.15
CA MET A 110 1.13 8.47 8.58
C MET A 110 2.30 8.28 7.62
N ALA A 111 2.17 8.79 6.41
CA ALA A 111 3.22 8.76 5.41
C ALA A 111 4.37 9.69 5.79
N THR A 112 5.61 9.19 5.83
CA THR A 112 6.80 9.98 6.22
C THR A 112 7.97 9.86 5.25
N GLY A 113 7.91 8.91 4.31
CA GLY A 113 8.93 8.72 3.27
C GLY A 113 8.72 9.62 2.05
N LYS A 114 9.04 9.12 0.86
CA LYS A 114 8.90 9.87 -0.41
C LYS A 114 7.48 10.36 -0.66
N THR A 115 6.47 9.65 -0.13
CA THR A 115 5.07 10.10 -0.18
C THR A 115 4.85 11.48 0.46
N ALA A 116 5.53 11.77 1.58
CA ALA A 116 5.43 13.09 2.22
C ALA A 116 6.03 14.22 1.36
N GLN A 117 6.97 13.90 0.47
CA GLN A 117 7.52 14.84 -0.50
C GLN A 117 6.54 15.05 -1.66
N VAL A 118 5.94 13.97 -2.17
CA VAL A 118 4.97 14.03 -3.28
C VAL A 118 3.77 14.91 -2.96
N VAL A 119 3.19 14.79 -1.76
CA VAL A 119 2.04 15.63 -1.35
C VAL A 119 2.36 17.12 -1.20
N THR A 120 3.65 17.50 -1.30
CA THR A 120 4.11 18.90 -1.29
C THR A 120 4.53 19.41 -2.66
N LEU A 121 4.51 18.55 -3.69
CA LEU A 121 4.88 18.96 -5.04
C LEU A 121 3.81 19.88 -5.64
N PRO A 122 4.22 20.88 -6.46
CA PRO A 122 3.29 21.61 -7.29
C PRO A 122 2.49 20.66 -8.19
N GLY A 123 1.17 20.85 -8.25
CA GLY A 123 0.25 20.01 -9.03
C GLY A 123 -0.43 18.90 -8.22
N PHE A 124 0.01 18.62 -6.98
CA PHE A 124 -0.77 17.76 -6.09
C PHE A 124 -2.00 18.53 -5.57
N PRO A 125 -3.24 17.98 -5.67
CA PRO A 125 -4.49 18.68 -5.33
C PRO A 125 -4.73 18.67 -3.81
N ARG A 126 -3.81 19.30 -3.06
CA ARG A 126 -3.79 19.21 -1.61
C ARG A 126 -4.98 19.91 -0.97
N GLU A 127 -5.34 21.09 -1.45
CA GLU A 127 -6.39 21.92 -0.83
C GLU A 127 -7.75 21.23 -0.99
N GLU A 128 -8.04 20.72 -2.18
CA GLU A 128 -9.25 19.99 -2.53
C GLU A 128 -9.38 18.69 -1.72
N VAL A 129 -8.27 17.95 -1.57
CA VAL A 129 -8.24 16.73 -0.73
C VAL A 129 -8.47 17.07 0.74
N GLU A 130 -7.86 18.14 1.26
CA GLU A 130 -8.05 18.54 2.65
C GLU A 130 -9.49 19.01 2.92
N GLU A 131 -10.13 19.69 1.97
CA GLU A 131 -11.55 20.07 2.04
C GLU A 131 -12.45 18.84 2.07
N LEU A 132 -12.28 17.91 1.12
CA LEU A 132 -13.03 16.66 1.06
C LEU A 132 -12.95 15.86 2.36
N VAL A 133 -11.76 15.80 2.98
CA VAL A 133 -11.56 15.09 4.25
C VAL A 133 -12.23 15.80 5.43
N ARG A 134 -12.23 17.15 5.45
CA ARG A 134 -12.92 17.93 6.48
C ARG A 134 -14.43 17.73 6.44
N ASP A 135 -14.99 17.45 5.26
CA ASP A 135 -16.40 17.16 5.05
C ASP A 135 -16.80 15.70 5.38
N GLY A 136 -15.85 14.91 5.90
CA GLY A 136 -16.09 13.57 6.43
C GLY A 136 -15.91 12.44 5.43
N TYR A 137 -15.35 12.74 4.26
CA TYR A 137 -14.96 11.73 3.27
C TYR A 137 -13.51 11.28 3.48
N ILE A 138 -13.19 10.11 2.92
CA ILE A 138 -11.89 9.47 3.03
C ILE A 138 -11.48 9.08 1.61
N PRO A 139 -10.81 9.99 0.89
CA PRO A 139 -10.37 9.72 -0.46
C PRO A 139 -9.22 8.73 -0.46
N ILE A 140 -9.28 7.79 -1.40
CA ILE A 140 -8.20 6.91 -1.78
C ILE A 140 -7.81 7.28 -3.20
N MET A 141 -6.55 7.62 -3.38
CA MET A 141 -5.99 8.11 -4.63
C MET A 141 -4.89 7.17 -5.13
N GLU A 142 -4.74 7.12 -6.44
CA GLU A 142 -3.56 6.58 -7.09
C GLU A 142 -2.71 7.73 -7.61
N VAL A 143 -1.45 7.78 -7.18
CA VAL A 143 -0.52 8.84 -7.55
C VAL A 143 0.54 8.29 -8.49
N TRP A 144 0.67 8.90 -9.66
CA TRP A 144 1.49 8.41 -10.77
C TRP A 144 1.95 9.53 -11.70
N GLY A 145 2.90 9.22 -12.59
CA GLY A 145 3.38 10.14 -13.62
C GLY A 145 4.90 10.33 -13.61
N THR A 146 5.46 10.87 -14.70
CA THR A 146 6.90 11.10 -14.83
C THR A 146 7.50 11.92 -13.69
N LYS A 147 6.72 12.79 -13.02
CA LYS A 147 7.20 13.59 -11.90
C LYS A 147 7.65 12.77 -10.69
N ILE A 148 7.00 11.63 -10.43
CA ILE A 148 7.38 10.78 -9.30
C ILE A 148 8.65 9.97 -9.59
N GLU A 149 8.99 9.75 -10.87
CA GLU A 149 10.27 9.13 -11.27
C GLU A 149 11.46 10.01 -10.89
N GLU A 150 11.32 11.34 -10.94
CA GLU A 150 12.36 12.28 -10.48
C GLU A 150 12.68 12.13 -8.98
N LEU A 151 11.76 11.56 -8.20
CA LEU A 151 11.97 11.23 -6.79
C LEU A 151 12.56 9.82 -6.58
N ASP A 152 12.94 9.13 -7.64
CA ASP A 152 13.36 7.72 -7.65
C ASP A 152 12.27 6.81 -7.06
N ILE A 153 11.00 7.14 -7.28
CA ILE A 153 9.88 6.25 -6.97
C ILE A 153 9.78 5.25 -8.11
N MET A 154 10.06 3.99 -7.82
CA MET A 154 9.89 2.92 -8.80
C MET A 154 8.41 2.60 -8.96
N HIS A 155 8.02 2.30 -10.20
CA HIS A 155 6.69 1.85 -10.57
C HIS A 155 6.79 0.56 -11.42
N GLY A 156 5.65 0.00 -11.79
CA GLY A 156 5.60 -1.22 -12.59
C GLY A 156 5.96 -1.00 -14.06
N PRO A 157 5.40 -1.80 -14.98
CA PRO A 157 5.83 -1.80 -16.38
C PRO A 157 5.26 -0.65 -17.23
N VAL A 158 4.36 0.19 -16.71
CA VAL A 158 3.67 1.21 -17.51
C VAL A 158 4.60 2.35 -17.91
N ASN A 159 4.63 2.71 -19.20
CA ASN A 159 5.32 3.91 -19.66
C ASN A 159 4.46 5.16 -19.39
N TYR A 160 4.74 5.86 -18.30
CA TYR A 160 4.05 7.10 -17.92
C TYR A 160 4.11 8.18 -18.98
N ARG A 161 5.26 8.38 -19.64
CA ARG A 161 5.42 9.43 -20.65
C ARG A 161 4.47 9.18 -21.82
N ALA A 162 4.42 7.95 -22.32
CA ALA A 162 3.53 7.57 -23.41
C ALA A 162 2.05 7.75 -23.03
N VAL A 163 1.66 7.39 -21.80
CA VAL A 163 0.29 7.63 -21.30
C VAL A 163 -0.02 9.12 -21.22
N GLN A 164 0.88 9.91 -20.64
CA GLN A 164 0.71 11.36 -20.47
C GLN A 164 0.62 12.09 -21.82
N GLU A 165 1.46 11.74 -22.78
CA GLU A 165 1.42 12.27 -24.15
C GLU A 165 0.12 11.89 -24.86
N ARG A 166 -0.32 10.63 -24.73
CA ARG A 166 -1.56 10.13 -25.34
C ARG A 166 -2.80 10.83 -24.80
N GLU A 167 -2.85 11.05 -23.48
CA GLU A 167 -4.04 11.55 -22.78
C GLU A 167 -3.98 13.06 -22.52
N GLY A 168 -2.89 13.74 -22.89
CA GLY A 168 -2.71 15.17 -22.63
C GLY A 168 -2.66 15.51 -21.14
N LEU A 169 -2.05 14.63 -20.33
CA LEU A 169 -2.02 14.73 -18.87
C LEU A 169 -0.74 15.42 -18.36
N PRO A 170 -0.80 16.10 -17.20
CA PRO A 170 0.38 16.69 -16.57
C PRO A 170 1.37 15.63 -16.07
N GLU A 171 2.59 16.06 -15.72
CA GLU A 171 3.67 15.20 -15.23
C GLU A 171 3.37 14.49 -13.90
N LEU A 172 2.52 15.09 -13.05
CA LEU A 172 2.04 14.53 -11.79
C LEU A 172 0.52 14.38 -11.84
N ASN A 173 0.03 13.17 -11.58
CA ASN A 173 -1.39 12.86 -11.51
C ASN A 173 -1.72 12.24 -10.15
N ALA A 174 -2.82 12.70 -9.55
CA ALA A 174 -3.41 12.11 -8.36
C ALA A 174 -4.90 11.90 -8.65
N GLU A 175 -5.28 10.65 -8.90
CA GLU A 175 -6.62 10.28 -9.35
C GLU A 175 -7.37 9.54 -8.23
N ILE A 176 -8.60 9.93 -7.94
CA ILE A 176 -9.49 9.24 -7.01
C ILE A 176 -9.81 7.86 -7.58
N ILE A 177 -9.50 6.83 -6.80
CA ILE A 177 -9.83 5.43 -7.12
C ILE A 177 -10.93 4.88 -6.22
N ALA A 178 -11.17 5.47 -5.05
CA ALA A 178 -12.28 5.14 -4.17
C ALA A 178 -12.50 6.29 -3.18
N ILE A 179 -13.73 6.43 -2.69
CA ILE A 179 -14.04 7.30 -1.54
C ILE A 179 -14.78 6.44 -0.51
N MET A 180 -14.37 6.55 0.75
CA MET A 180 -15.14 6.03 1.87
C MET A 180 -15.78 7.18 2.64
N ARG A 181 -16.87 6.88 3.35
CA ARG A 181 -17.47 7.78 4.33
C ARG A 181 -17.51 7.06 5.69
N ALA A 182 -17.21 7.78 6.75
CA ALA A 182 -17.45 7.26 8.09
C ALA A 182 -18.96 7.21 8.34
N GLU A 183 -19.48 6.07 8.82
CA GLU A 183 -20.84 6.02 9.36
C GLU A 183 -20.92 7.00 10.54
N SER A 184 -21.70 8.06 10.40
CA SER A 184 -22.05 8.91 11.54
C SER A 184 -22.77 8.05 12.58
N GLY A 185 -22.17 7.91 13.76
CA GLY A 185 -22.59 7.02 14.84
C GLY A 185 -23.93 7.35 15.52
N GLU A 186 -24.97 7.69 14.78
CA GLU A 186 -26.33 7.88 15.33
C GLU A 186 -26.97 6.56 15.82
N ARG A 187 -26.39 5.40 15.49
CA ARG A 187 -26.82 4.10 16.06
C ARG A 187 -26.24 3.79 17.45
N ALA A 188 -25.31 4.60 17.98
CA ALA A 188 -24.65 4.34 19.26
C ALA A 188 -25.32 5.02 20.48
N SER A 189 -26.37 5.83 20.30
CA SER A 189 -26.96 6.67 21.36
C SER A 189 -28.24 6.12 22.02
N ASN A 190 -28.78 4.97 21.60
CA ASN A 190 -30.07 4.48 22.11
C ASN A 190 -30.01 3.22 22.99
N ASN A 191 -28.93 2.97 23.72
CA ASN A 191 -28.96 1.99 24.82
C ASN A 191 -28.07 2.41 26.00
N SER A 192 -28.47 3.48 26.68
CA SER A 192 -28.06 3.72 28.06
C SER A 192 -28.84 2.78 28.98
N GLY A 193 -28.28 1.59 29.20
CA GLY A 193 -28.88 0.53 30.02
C GLY A 193 -27.86 -0.21 30.88
N ASN A 194 -27.53 0.41 32.01
CA ASN A 194 -27.10 -0.18 33.30
C ASN A 194 -25.82 -1.04 33.44
N ASN A 195 -25.10 -0.74 34.52
CA ASN A 195 -23.80 -1.27 34.92
C ASN A 195 -23.84 -2.66 35.58
N ASN A 196 -22.62 -3.23 35.67
CA ASN A 196 -22.07 -4.23 36.61
C ASN A 196 -21.98 -5.70 36.16
N SER A 197 -20.75 -6.17 35.98
CA SER A 197 -20.15 -7.20 36.84
C SER A 197 -18.68 -7.42 36.49
N GLY A 198 -17.85 -7.62 37.52
CA GLY A 198 -16.42 -7.86 37.39
C GLY A 198 -16.09 -9.19 36.72
N GLY A 199 -15.03 -9.18 35.92
CA GLY A 199 -14.46 -10.35 35.28
C GLY A 199 -12.93 -10.29 35.30
N SER A 200 -12.31 -11.37 35.75
CA SER A 200 -10.88 -11.55 35.91
C SER A 200 -10.11 -11.49 34.58
N PHE A 201 -8.97 -10.79 34.60
CA PHE A 201 -8.06 -10.58 33.48
C PHE A 201 -7.31 -11.85 33.05
N SER A 202 -7.32 -12.16 31.75
CA SER A 202 -6.31 -13.02 31.11
C SER A 202 -5.32 -12.15 30.33
N LYS A 203 -4.04 -12.55 30.30
CA LYS A 203 -2.89 -11.75 29.80
C LYS A 203 -2.77 -11.68 28.26
N ASP A 204 -3.69 -12.31 27.51
CA ASP A 204 -3.49 -12.62 26.09
C ASP A 204 -4.45 -11.91 25.12
N THR A 205 -5.31 -11.02 25.59
CA THR A 205 -6.25 -10.28 24.74
C THR A 205 -6.24 -8.80 25.12
N LEU A 206 -5.87 -7.93 24.17
CA LEU A 206 -6.01 -6.47 24.30
C LEU A 206 -7.48 -6.13 24.02
N THR A 207 -8.37 -6.46 24.96
CA THR A 207 -9.77 -6.06 24.87
C THR A 207 -9.87 -4.62 25.38
N LEU A 208 -9.89 -3.67 24.45
CA LEU A 208 -10.22 -2.27 24.75
C LEU A 208 -11.71 -2.19 25.06
N ALA A 209 -12.04 -2.28 26.35
CA ALA A 209 -13.33 -1.89 26.88
C ALA A 209 -13.22 -0.45 27.40
N SER A 210 -13.65 0.53 26.60
CA SER A 210 -14.39 1.73 27.02
C SER A 210 -14.59 2.71 25.85
N SER A 211 -15.82 3.19 25.72
CA SER A 211 -16.34 4.27 24.85
C SER A 211 -16.30 4.14 23.32
N ASN A 212 -17.29 3.40 22.78
CA ASN A 212 -18.29 3.83 21.79
C ASN A 212 -17.94 4.77 20.63
N SER A 213 -16.98 4.40 19.79
CA SER A 213 -17.12 4.65 18.35
C SER A 213 -16.28 3.64 17.57
N ILE A 214 -16.89 2.51 17.21
CA ILE A 214 -16.33 1.68 16.14
C ILE A 214 -16.56 2.50 14.88
N TYR A 215 -15.48 3.08 14.35
CA TYR A 215 -15.53 3.72 13.05
C TYR A 215 -15.78 2.63 12.00
N CYS A 216 -17.01 2.56 11.53
CA CYS A 216 -17.39 1.84 10.32
C CYS A 216 -17.17 2.79 9.14
N TYR A 217 -16.48 2.31 8.12
CA TYR A 217 -16.23 3.06 6.89
C TYR A 217 -16.91 2.32 5.76
N GLU A 218 -17.77 3.00 5.02
CA GLU A 218 -18.47 2.44 3.87
C GLU A 218 -17.91 3.07 2.60
N PHE A 219 -17.66 2.26 1.58
CA PHE A 219 -17.31 2.76 0.25
C PHE A 219 -18.53 3.40 -0.39
N LEU A 220 -18.33 4.56 -1.01
CA LEU A 220 -19.36 5.17 -1.84
C LEU A 220 -19.59 4.31 -3.10
N PRO A 221 -20.83 4.18 -3.57
CA PRO A 221 -21.11 3.67 -4.91
C PRO A 221 -20.32 4.43 -5.99
N PRO A 222 -19.91 3.79 -7.11
CA PRO A 222 -19.01 4.40 -8.08
C PRO A 222 -19.53 5.68 -8.73
N ASP A 223 -20.82 5.75 -9.04
CA ASP A 223 -21.52 6.94 -9.53
C ASP A 223 -21.43 8.09 -8.52
N VAL A 224 -21.78 7.83 -7.26
CA VAL A 224 -21.69 8.81 -6.16
C VAL A 224 -20.24 9.23 -5.91
N MET A 225 -19.28 8.31 -6.02
CA MET A 225 -17.85 8.60 -5.90
C MET A 225 -17.39 9.58 -6.99
N MET A 226 -17.78 9.36 -8.25
CA MET A 226 -17.43 10.23 -9.37
C MET A 226 -18.03 11.64 -9.19
N GLU A 227 -19.32 11.73 -8.88
CA GLU A 227 -20.00 13.00 -8.60
C GLU A 227 -19.36 13.74 -7.42
N THR A 228 -19.01 13.00 -6.35
CA THR A 228 -18.33 13.57 -5.19
C THR A 228 -16.96 14.11 -5.60
N ALA A 229 -16.13 13.34 -6.30
CA ALA A 229 -14.82 13.81 -6.74
C ALA A 229 -14.91 15.07 -7.61
N GLU A 230 -15.84 15.09 -8.58
CA GLU A 230 -16.05 16.23 -9.47
C GLU A 230 -16.44 17.50 -8.70
N SER A 231 -17.28 17.38 -7.66
CA SER A 231 -17.72 18.52 -6.85
C SER A 231 -16.58 19.25 -6.11
N TYR A 232 -15.44 18.58 -5.88
CA TYR A 232 -14.23 19.16 -5.28
C TYR A 232 -13.15 19.46 -6.34
N GLY A 233 -13.44 19.33 -7.63
CA GLY A 233 -12.45 19.52 -8.69
C GLY A 233 -11.38 18.42 -8.76
N LEU A 234 -11.64 17.26 -8.14
CA LEU A 234 -10.74 16.11 -8.16
C LEU A 234 -11.05 15.20 -9.35
N LYS A 235 -10.01 14.66 -9.98
CA LYS A 235 -10.14 13.69 -11.07
C LYS A 235 -10.29 12.29 -10.50
N THR A 236 -11.17 11.48 -11.09
CA THR A 236 -11.17 10.03 -10.88
C THR A 236 -10.24 9.33 -11.87
N ALA A 237 -9.88 8.08 -11.60
CA ALA A 237 -9.36 7.22 -12.65
C ALA A 237 -10.38 7.16 -13.81
N PRO A 238 -9.95 7.04 -15.08
CA PRO A 238 -10.87 6.98 -16.20
C PRO A 238 -11.82 5.79 -16.09
N LEU A 239 -13.13 6.04 -16.23
CA LEU A 239 -14.12 4.99 -16.41
C LEU A 239 -13.99 4.44 -17.84
N HIS A 240 -13.70 3.16 -17.95
CA HIS A 240 -13.60 2.46 -19.23
C HIS A 240 -14.97 1.99 -19.72
N ASP A 241 -15.71 1.28 -18.86
CA ASP A 241 -17.01 0.71 -19.20
C ASP A 241 -17.80 0.34 -17.93
N VAL A 242 -19.09 0.03 -18.10
CA VAL A 242 -19.95 -0.57 -17.08
C VAL A 242 -20.45 -1.91 -17.63
N VAL A 243 -19.99 -3.01 -17.01
CA VAL A 243 -20.23 -4.37 -17.53
C VAL A 243 -20.81 -5.28 -16.46
N GLU A 244 -21.44 -6.38 -16.89
CA GLU A 244 -21.77 -7.47 -15.97
C GLU A 244 -20.48 -8.18 -15.52
N LEU A 245 -20.32 -8.46 -14.23
CA LEU A 245 -19.17 -9.24 -13.75
C LEU A 245 -19.32 -10.72 -14.09
N SER A 246 -18.64 -11.15 -15.16
CA SER A 246 -18.57 -12.53 -15.64
C SER A 246 -17.14 -12.93 -16.04
N PRO A 247 -16.79 -14.23 -16.05
CA PRO A 247 -15.49 -14.69 -16.55
C PRO A 247 -15.21 -14.23 -17.99
N GLU A 248 -16.24 -14.20 -18.83
CA GLU A 248 -16.17 -13.79 -20.23
C GLU A 248 -15.79 -12.31 -20.36
N ASN A 249 -16.54 -11.42 -19.70
CA ASN A 249 -16.27 -9.98 -19.74
C ASN A 249 -14.89 -9.64 -19.13
N VAL A 250 -14.50 -10.33 -18.05
CA VAL A 250 -13.16 -10.17 -17.48
C VAL A 250 -12.06 -10.53 -18.49
N LYS A 251 -12.21 -11.64 -19.24
CA LYS A 251 -11.25 -12.04 -20.26
C LYS A 251 -11.25 -11.12 -21.48
N GLU A 252 -12.40 -10.56 -21.84
CA GLU A 252 -12.52 -9.57 -22.91
C GLU A 252 -11.76 -8.29 -22.55
N LEU A 253 -11.94 -7.77 -21.33
CA LEU A 253 -11.16 -6.66 -20.80
C LEU A 253 -9.66 -6.97 -20.76
N MET A 254 -9.26 -8.16 -20.29
CA MET A 254 -7.85 -8.59 -20.34
C MET A 254 -7.30 -8.58 -21.77
N SER A 255 -8.07 -9.11 -22.73
CA SER A 255 -7.67 -9.17 -24.15
C SER A 255 -7.63 -7.79 -24.79
N TRP A 256 -8.51 -6.88 -24.39
CA TRP A 256 -8.48 -5.49 -24.83
C TRP A 256 -7.22 -4.78 -24.33
N ALA A 257 -6.88 -4.94 -23.04
CA ALA A 257 -5.66 -4.39 -22.47
C ALA A 257 -4.39 -4.94 -23.14
N GLU A 258 -4.36 -6.22 -23.52
CA GLU A 258 -3.25 -6.79 -24.31
C GLU A 258 -3.11 -6.09 -25.67
N LYS A 259 -4.22 -5.88 -26.39
CA LYS A 259 -4.22 -5.21 -27.69
C LYS A 259 -3.70 -3.78 -27.58
N VAL A 260 -4.13 -3.04 -26.56
CA VAL A 260 -3.65 -1.69 -26.28
C VAL A 260 -2.15 -1.69 -25.99
N ASN A 261 -1.65 -2.72 -25.31
CA ASN A 261 -0.25 -2.86 -24.93
C ASN A 261 0.65 -3.50 -26.01
N GLU A 262 0.14 -3.80 -27.22
CA GLU A 262 0.87 -4.55 -28.26
C GLU A 262 2.24 -3.94 -28.63
N ARG A 263 2.33 -2.61 -28.63
CA ARG A 263 3.57 -1.89 -28.98
C ARG A 263 4.37 -1.45 -27.76
N GLU A 264 3.65 -1.04 -26.72
CA GLU A 264 4.20 -0.43 -25.52
C GLU A 264 3.21 -0.62 -24.38
N VAL A 265 3.70 -0.89 -23.17
CA VAL A 265 2.84 -1.07 -22.01
C VAL A 265 2.38 0.31 -21.52
N ILE A 266 1.14 0.66 -21.81
CA ILE A 266 0.53 1.94 -21.39
C ILE A 266 -0.67 1.73 -20.46
N LEU A 267 -1.11 0.48 -20.28
CA LEU A 267 -2.21 0.14 -19.39
C LEU A 267 -1.84 -1.06 -18.52
N GLU A 268 -1.85 -0.89 -17.20
CA GLU A 268 -1.59 -2.00 -16.27
C GLU A 268 -2.74 -3.01 -16.23
N GLY A 269 -3.96 -2.53 -16.51
CA GLY A 269 -5.20 -3.28 -16.46
C GLY A 269 -6.36 -2.40 -16.01
N PHE A 270 -7.30 -3.00 -15.29
CA PHE A 270 -8.50 -2.34 -14.77
C PHE A 270 -8.76 -2.70 -13.31
N VAL A 271 -9.61 -1.91 -12.66
CA VAL A 271 -10.25 -2.23 -11.38
C VAL A 271 -11.76 -2.23 -11.59
N ALA A 272 -12.40 -3.38 -11.35
CA ALA A 272 -13.84 -3.53 -11.37
C ALA A 272 -14.42 -3.24 -9.98
N HIS A 273 -15.25 -2.21 -9.90
CA HIS A 273 -16.00 -1.80 -8.72
C HIS A 273 -17.40 -2.42 -8.79
N CYS A 274 -17.69 -3.35 -7.88
CA CYS A 274 -18.91 -4.15 -7.91
C CYS A 274 -19.74 -3.84 -6.66
N SER A 275 -21.05 -3.63 -6.85
CA SER A 275 -22.00 -3.47 -5.74
C SER A 275 -23.20 -4.38 -5.92
N ILE A 276 -23.44 -5.28 -4.95
CA ILE A 276 -24.66 -6.10 -4.89
C ILE A 276 -25.29 -5.94 -3.50
N GLY A 277 -26.50 -5.39 -3.45
CA GLY A 277 -27.18 -5.10 -2.18
C GLY A 277 -26.36 -4.12 -1.34
N THR A 278 -25.96 -4.54 -0.13
CA THR A 278 -25.06 -3.77 0.75
C THR A 278 -23.58 -4.17 0.61
N GLY A 279 -23.25 -5.12 -0.26
CA GLY A 279 -21.89 -5.59 -0.47
C GLY A 279 -21.15 -4.72 -1.49
N TYR A 280 -19.89 -4.39 -1.21
CA TYR A 280 -19.00 -3.68 -2.11
C TYR A 280 -17.70 -4.47 -2.31
N GLY A 281 -17.32 -4.68 -3.57
CA GLY A 281 -16.12 -5.43 -3.96
C GLY A 281 -15.30 -4.68 -4.98
N MET A 282 -13.98 -4.75 -4.86
CA MET A 282 -13.05 -4.22 -5.87
C MET A 282 -12.08 -5.30 -6.31
N PHE A 283 -12.01 -5.53 -7.62
CA PHE A 283 -11.21 -6.61 -8.20
C PHE A 283 -10.30 -6.09 -9.30
N LYS A 284 -9.02 -6.46 -9.25
CA LYS A 284 -8.07 -6.13 -10.31
C LYS A 284 -8.22 -7.10 -11.49
N ILE A 285 -8.20 -6.55 -12.69
CA ILE A 285 -8.20 -7.27 -13.96
C ILE A 285 -6.92 -6.84 -14.68
N LYS A 286 -5.99 -7.76 -14.93
CA LYS A 286 -4.72 -7.44 -15.60
C LYS A 286 -4.60 -8.23 -16.89
N PRO A 287 -4.05 -7.68 -17.99
CA PRO A 287 -3.71 -8.47 -19.16
C PRO A 287 -2.77 -9.62 -18.77
N TYR A 288 -2.86 -10.74 -19.48
CA TYR A 288 -2.13 -11.97 -19.18
C TYR A 288 -0.61 -11.74 -19.09
N SER A 289 -0.05 -10.96 -20.01
CA SER A 289 1.37 -10.63 -20.11
C SER A 289 1.91 -9.86 -18.91
N ILE A 290 1.09 -9.03 -18.27
CA ILE A 290 1.44 -8.34 -17.01
C ILE A 290 1.23 -9.28 -15.83
N MET A 291 0.08 -9.96 -15.77
CA MET A 291 -0.25 -10.90 -14.69
C MET A 291 0.78 -12.04 -14.58
N ALA A 292 1.23 -12.58 -15.71
CA ALA A 292 2.25 -13.63 -15.76
C ALA A 292 3.61 -13.17 -15.22
N LYS A 293 3.93 -11.87 -15.31
CA LYS A 293 5.15 -11.28 -14.73
C LYS A 293 5.03 -11.08 -13.22
N ASP A 294 3.84 -10.74 -12.73
CA ASP A 294 3.58 -10.58 -11.30
C ASP A 294 3.59 -11.91 -10.55
N VAL A 295 3.17 -12.99 -11.21
CA VAL A 295 2.96 -14.31 -10.61
C VAL A 295 4.16 -15.26 -10.83
N ILE A 296 5.32 -14.74 -11.26
CA ILE A 296 6.51 -15.55 -11.60
C ILE A 296 6.99 -16.36 -10.38
N THR A 297 6.96 -17.69 -10.48
CA THR A 297 7.45 -18.64 -9.47
C THR A 297 8.91 -19.06 -9.67
N SER A 298 9.77 -18.12 -10.09
CA SER A 298 11.19 -18.42 -10.32
C SER A 298 11.87 -18.95 -9.04
N LYS A 299 12.79 -19.91 -9.19
CA LYS A 299 13.62 -20.47 -8.09
C LYS A 299 14.43 -19.40 -7.33
N THR A 300 14.53 -18.19 -7.88
CA THR A 300 15.19 -17.02 -7.28
C THR A 300 14.37 -15.76 -7.58
N ILE A 301 14.36 -14.79 -6.67
CA ILE A 301 13.66 -13.51 -6.89
C ILE A 301 14.55 -12.60 -7.74
N PRO A 302 14.07 -12.01 -8.86
CA PRO A 302 14.82 -11.00 -9.60
C PRO A 302 15.26 -9.84 -8.70
N ARG A 303 16.40 -9.19 -9.02
CA ARG A 303 16.91 -8.09 -8.18
C ARG A 303 15.94 -6.91 -8.21
N GLU A 304 15.45 -6.62 -9.40
CA GLU A 304 14.53 -5.54 -9.73
C GLU A 304 13.23 -5.68 -8.92
N ARG A 305 12.73 -6.91 -8.73
CA ARG A 305 11.57 -7.16 -7.87
C ARG A 305 11.85 -6.86 -6.40
N ILE A 306 13.04 -7.18 -5.91
CA ILE A 306 13.44 -6.82 -4.54
C ILE A 306 13.53 -5.30 -4.40
N GLU A 307 14.11 -4.61 -5.38
CA GLU A 307 14.22 -3.15 -5.39
C GLU A 307 12.85 -2.47 -5.45
N LEU A 308 11.90 -3.02 -6.21
CA LEU A 308 10.50 -2.57 -6.21
C LEU A 308 9.86 -2.65 -4.81
N GLU A 309 10.01 -3.78 -4.11
CA GLU A 309 9.47 -3.89 -2.74
C GLU A 309 10.19 -2.98 -1.73
N ILE A 310 11.49 -2.74 -1.90
CA ILE A 310 12.24 -1.75 -1.10
C ILE A 310 11.72 -0.33 -1.38
N SER A 311 11.40 -0.02 -2.64
CA SER A 311 10.86 1.29 -3.01
C SER A 311 9.54 1.59 -2.30
N LYS A 312 8.69 0.57 -2.09
CA LYS A 312 7.47 0.68 -1.28
C LYS A 312 7.81 1.06 0.16
N ILE A 313 8.82 0.44 0.77
CA ILE A 313 9.24 0.81 2.14
C ILE A 313 9.73 2.27 2.18
N LEU A 314 10.49 2.71 1.18
CA LEU A 314 10.99 4.08 1.04
C LEU A 314 9.90 5.12 0.73
N LEU A 315 8.81 4.71 0.08
CA LEU A 315 7.61 5.54 -0.06
C LEU A 315 7.02 5.86 1.31
N GLU A 316 6.92 4.84 2.16
CA GLU A 316 6.23 4.94 3.45
C GLU A 316 7.09 5.54 4.57
N THR A 317 8.40 5.29 4.57
CA THR A 317 9.31 5.55 5.70
C THR A 317 10.56 6.31 5.28
N ASP A 318 10.99 7.27 6.11
CA ASP A 318 12.27 7.96 5.92
C ASP A 318 13.46 6.98 5.97
N VAL A 319 14.41 7.18 5.05
CA VAL A 319 15.59 6.30 4.89
C VAL A 319 16.45 6.23 6.15
N GLU A 320 16.52 7.27 6.98
CA GLU A 320 17.30 7.24 8.22
C GLU A 320 16.63 6.38 9.29
N GLU A 321 15.30 6.38 9.37
CA GLU A 321 14.57 5.50 10.28
C GLU A 321 14.81 4.03 9.92
N ILE A 322 14.77 3.73 8.61
CA ILE A 322 15.11 2.41 8.08
C ILE A 322 16.54 2.04 8.44
N ALA A 323 17.47 2.98 8.27
CA ALA A 323 18.89 2.78 8.51
C ALA A 323 19.24 2.52 9.99
N ARG A 324 18.49 3.14 10.92
CA ARG A 324 18.65 2.92 12.37
C ARG A 324 18.02 1.59 12.83
N ASN A 325 16.97 1.12 12.15
CA ASN A 325 16.17 -0.04 12.57
C ASN A 325 15.98 -1.11 11.47
N PRO A 326 17.05 -1.60 10.82
CA PRO A 326 16.91 -2.38 9.59
C PRO A 326 16.23 -3.74 9.76
N GLY A 327 16.37 -4.39 10.91
CA GLY A 327 15.77 -5.72 11.15
C GLY A 327 14.26 -5.72 10.88
N LEU A 328 13.59 -4.68 11.36
CA LEU A 328 12.16 -4.48 11.23
C LEU A 328 11.71 -4.29 9.77
N TYR A 329 12.51 -3.58 8.97
CA TYR A 329 12.21 -3.30 7.57
C TYR A 329 12.62 -4.45 6.64
N ILE A 330 13.61 -5.26 7.04
CA ILE A 330 13.92 -6.52 6.36
C ILE A 330 12.79 -7.54 6.55
N GLU A 331 12.19 -7.60 7.74
CA GLU A 331 10.99 -8.40 7.98
C GLU A 331 9.84 -7.93 7.07
N GLN A 332 9.55 -6.62 7.05
CA GLN A 332 8.55 -6.04 6.16
C GLN A 332 8.82 -6.35 4.68
N LEU A 333 10.08 -6.27 4.22
CA LEU A 333 10.47 -6.66 2.86
C LEU A 333 10.18 -8.14 2.58
N ASN A 334 10.47 -9.03 3.54
CA ASN A 334 10.17 -10.45 3.38
C ASN A 334 8.66 -10.71 3.39
N ASP A 335 7.87 -9.95 4.14
CA ASP A 335 6.42 -10.08 4.12
C ASP A 335 5.85 -9.67 2.76
N TYR A 336 6.31 -8.56 2.18
CA TYR A 336 5.92 -8.15 0.82
C TYR A 336 6.32 -9.17 -0.24
N LEU A 337 7.58 -9.62 -0.23
CA LEU A 337 8.02 -10.66 -1.16
C LEU A 337 7.31 -12.00 -0.91
N GLY A 338 6.86 -12.26 0.32
CA GLY A 338 6.12 -13.45 0.69
C GLY A 338 4.71 -13.52 0.12
N GLU A 339 4.14 -12.40 -0.34
CA GLU A 339 2.83 -12.36 -1.01
C GLU A 339 2.87 -13.08 -2.36
N ASP A 340 3.99 -12.96 -3.09
CA ASP A 340 4.14 -13.52 -4.43
C ASP A 340 5.07 -14.75 -4.47
N PHE A 341 6.01 -14.85 -3.51
CA PHE A 341 7.06 -15.87 -3.52
C PHE A 341 7.07 -16.73 -2.26
N LYS A 342 7.21 -18.04 -2.43
CA LYS A 342 7.60 -18.94 -1.34
C LYS A 342 9.07 -18.76 -0.98
N LEU A 343 9.37 -17.87 -0.03
CA LEU A 343 10.73 -17.47 0.31
C LEU A 343 11.60 -18.59 0.90
N THR A 344 12.67 -18.95 0.18
CA THR A 344 13.76 -19.80 0.69
C THR A 344 14.79 -19.01 1.50
N LYS A 345 15.67 -19.70 2.25
CA LYS A 345 16.77 -19.05 2.98
C LYS A 345 17.71 -18.25 2.06
N GLU A 346 18.02 -18.79 0.88
CA GLU A 346 18.88 -18.11 -0.11
C GLU A 346 18.22 -16.87 -0.70
N MET A 347 16.90 -16.92 -0.96
CA MET A 347 16.15 -15.76 -1.42
C MET A 347 16.15 -14.64 -0.37
N ARG A 348 15.94 -14.97 0.92
CA ARG A 348 16.03 -13.98 2.02
C ARG A 348 17.43 -13.37 2.15
N LYS A 349 18.47 -14.18 1.97
CA LYS A 349 19.86 -13.70 1.98
C LYS A 349 20.14 -12.74 0.82
N LYS A 350 19.65 -13.06 -0.39
CA LYS A 350 19.71 -12.17 -1.56
C LYS A 350 18.95 -10.87 -1.27
N ALA A 351 17.72 -10.94 -0.76
CA ALA A 351 16.90 -9.79 -0.42
C ALA A 351 17.59 -8.87 0.58
N ARG A 352 18.16 -9.42 1.66
CA ARG A 352 18.92 -8.66 2.67
C ARG A 352 20.13 -7.93 2.08
N ARG A 353 20.85 -8.54 1.14
CA ARG A 353 22.00 -7.90 0.48
C ARG A 353 21.55 -6.73 -0.40
N VAL A 354 20.52 -6.94 -1.23
CA VAL A 354 19.97 -5.89 -2.09
C VAL A 354 19.42 -4.74 -1.22
N PHE A 355 18.69 -5.06 -0.16
CA PHE A 355 18.21 -4.08 0.83
C PHE A 355 19.35 -3.22 1.40
N ALA A 356 20.44 -3.85 1.85
CA ALA A 356 21.59 -3.12 2.37
C ALA A 356 22.22 -2.17 1.34
N GLU A 357 22.36 -2.63 0.10
CA GLU A 357 22.90 -1.84 -1.01
C GLU A 357 21.99 -0.65 -1.35
N THR A 358 20.68 -0.88 -1.49
CA THR A 358 19.72 0.15 -1.89
C THR A 358 19.57 1.24 -0.83
N ILE A 359 19.41 0.86 0.45
CA ILE A 359 19.28 1.84 1.54
C ILE A 359 20.59 2.64 1.72
N ALA A 360 21.76 2.00 1.57
CA ALA A 360 23.03 2.73 1.63
C ALA A 360 23.18 3.77 0.51
N ARG A 361 22.72 3.46 -0.71
CA ARG A 361 22.69 4.42 -1.82
C ARG A 361 21.74 5.58 -1.54
N GLU A 362 20.54 5.31 -1.03
CA GLU A 362 19.57 6.35 -0.68
C GLU A 362 20.06 7.25 0.46
N LEU A 363 20.75 6.69 1.46
CA LEU A 363 21.42 7.48 2.50
C LEU A 363 22.46 8.45 1.93
N LEU A 364 23.32 7.98 1.02
CA LEU A 364 24.32 8.82 0.35
C LEU A 364 23.68 9.85 -0.58
N ARG A 365 22.55 9.53 -1.21
CA ARG A 365 21.81 10.49 -2.03
C ARG A 365 21.23 11.61 -1.17
N LYS A 366 20.61 11.26 -0.03
CA LYS A 366 20.04 12.23 0.92
C LYS A 366 21.14 13.05 1.62
N ASN A 367 22.30 12.45 1.88
CA ASN A 367 23.44 13.10 2.51
C ASN A 367 24.77 12.65 1.84
N PRO A 368 25.19 13.33 0.75
CA PRO A 368 26.39 12.97 -0.01
C PRO A 368 27.68 12.95 0.82
N ASP A 369 27.73 13.81 1.84
CA ASP A 369 28.89 13.97 2.71
C ASP A 369 28.95 12.98 3.87
N LEU A 370 27.91 12.15 4.06
CA LEU A 370 27.81 11.18 5.14
C LEU A 370 29.02 10.23 5.17
N THR A 371 29.88 10.38 6.19
CA THR A 371 31.00 9.47 6.42
C THR A 371 30.56 8.24 7.24
N PRO A 372 31.28 7.10 7.16
CA PRO A 372 31.02 5.94 8.01
C PRO A 372 30.99 6.27 9.52
N GLU A 373 31.89 7.14 9.98
CA GLU A 373 32.00 7.56 11.38
C GLU A 373 30.83 8.47 11.79
N ALA A 374 30.44 9.41 10.92
CA ALA A 374 29.26 10.24 11.14
C ALA A 374 27.99 9.39 11.17
N ALA A 375 27.86 8.42 10.26
CA ALA A 375 26.74 7.48 10.24
C ALA A 375 26.63 6.70 11.55
N GLY A 376 27.75 6.15 12.06
CA GLY A 376 27.77 5.44 13.33
C GLY A 376 27.33 6.32 14.51
N ARG A 377 27.77 7.59 14.57
CA ARG A 377 27.34 8.54 15.61
C ARG A 377 25.85 8.89 15.53
N CYS A 378 25.26 8.84 14.33
CA CYS A 378 23.83 9.05 14.12
C CYS A 378 22.96 7.80 14.38
N GLY A 379 23.56 6.71 14.89
CA GLY A 379 22.86 5.46 15.19
C GLY A 379 22.54 4.61 13.97
N ILE A 380 23.15 4.88 12.80
CA ILE A 380 22.96 4.05 11.61
C ILE A 380 23.56 2.66 11.85
N HIS A 381 22.79 1.63 11.55
CA HIS A 381 23.17 0.24 11.81
C HIS A 381 24.42 -0.16 11.00
N GLY A 382 25.31 -0.94 11.63
CA GLY A 382 26.61 -1.32 11.07
C GLY A 382 26.55 -2.01 9.70
N MET A 383 25.42 -2.64 9.37
CA MET A 383 25.21 -3.26 8.05
C MET A 383 25.33 -2.28 6.88
N PHE A 384 24.94 -1.02 7.07
CA PHE A 384 25.03 0.01 6.03
C PHE A 384 26.41 0.67 6.02
N ILE A 385 27.03 0.84 7.19
CA ILE A 385 28.38 1.41 7.36
C ILE A 385 29.40 0.65 6.51
N GLY A 386 29.31 -0.69 6.46
CA GLY A 386 30.16 -1.52 5.60
C GLY A 386 30.05 -1.18 4.11
N PHE A 387 28.84 -0.89 3.63
CA PHE A 387 28.61 -0.46 2.25
C PHE A 387 29.12 0.96 1.99
N LEU A 388 28.92 1.90 2.92
CA LEU A 388 29.47 3.26 2.83
C LEU A 388 30.99 3.25 2.71
N ARG A 389 31.68 2.42 3.50
CA ARG A 389 33.14 2.22 3.40
C ARG A 389 33.56 1.70 2.03
N LYS A 390 32.83 0.72 1.49
CA LYS A 390 33.14 0.14 0.17
C LYS A 390 32.98 1.16 -0.95
N GLN A 391 31.90 1.95 -0.94
CA GLN A 391 31.65 2.95 -1.99
C GLN A 391 32.67 4.08 -2.01
N ARG A 392 33.24 4.43 -0.85
CA ARG A 392 34.29 5.45 -0.73
C ARG A 392 35.72 4.91 -0.92
N GLY A 393 35.88 3.66 -1.36
CA GLY A 393 37.20 3.04 -1.54
C GLY A 393 37.94 2.74 -0.23
N LEU A 394 37.25 2.80 0.92
CA LEU A 394 37.80 2.53 2.25
C LEU A 394 37.75 1.03 2.62
N ALA A 395 37.40 0.16 1.67
CA ALA A 395 37.36 -1.30 1.84
C ALA A 395 38.80 -1.85 1.99
N GLY A 396 39.34 -1.74 3.19
CA GLY A 396 40.71 -2.17 3.52
C GLY A 396 41.20 -1.63 4.86
N VAL A 397 40.59 -0.54 5.36
CA VAL A 397 40.91 0.01 6.68
C VAL A 397 40.05 -0.72 7.72
N ARG A 398 40.57 -1.83 8.25
CA ARG A 398 40.07 -2.37 9.53
C ARG A 398 40.28 -1.28 10.58
N ALA A 399 39.19 -0.69 11.05
CA ALA A 399 39.23 0.03 12.31
C ALA A 399 39.58 -0.99 13.39
N GLU A 400 40.76 -0.83 13.99
CA GLU A 400 41.15 -1.50 15.23
C GLU A 400 40.25 -1.01 16.37
N THR A 401 39.02 -1.47 16.40
CA THR A 401 38.19 -1.42 17.60
C THR A 401 37.41 -2.71 17.63
N GLY A 402 37.83 -3.59 18.52
CA GLY A 402 37.24 -4.90 18.69
C GLY A 402 35.77 -4.81 19.03
N ASP A 403 34.95 -5.46 18.21
CA ASP A 403 33.75 -6.09 18.73
C ASP A 403 33.52 -7.39 17.99
N LYS A 404 33.29 -8.45 18.77
CA LYS A 404 33.17 -9.82 18.27
C LYS A 404 31.73 -10.08 17.86
N GLY A 405 31.59 -10.46 16.59
CA GLY A 405 30.48 -11.29 16.13
C GLY A 405 29.36 -10.51 15.46
N LEU A 406 29.15 -10.79 14.18
CA LEU A 406 27.85 -10.81 13.49
C LEU A 406 28.08 -11.35 12.07
N PHE A 407 27.88 -12.66 11.92
CA PHE A 407 27.50 -13.30 10.67
C PHE A 407 26.01 -13.65 10.75
#